data_AF-A0A5P8VWK9-F1
#
_entry.id   AF-A0A5P8VWK9-F1
#
_cell.length_a   1.000
_cell.length_b   1.000
_cell.length_c   1.000
_cell.angle_alpha   90.00
_cell.angle_beta   90.00
_cell.angle_gamma   90.00
#
_symmetry.space_group_name_H-M   'P 1'
#
loop_
_entity.id
_entity.type
_entity.pdbx_description
1 polymer ?
#
loop_
_entity_poly.entity_id
_entity_poly.type
_entity_poly.pdbx_seq_one_letter_code
_entity_poly.pdbx_strand_id
1 'polypeptide(L)'
;MISDSFNLPPLLQQEAQRCAVKLGVSLEQFIISAVAEKVEILAEHHDNPVFTELTYRRGAGGLAVPILHGTGLRVQTLAIAAQKWGLSAEQIAAEYDLSETQVNAALAFYAAHKQEIDEAIASEVALESIHNV
;
A
#
# COMPACT_ATOMS: atom_id res chain seq x y z
N MET A 1 -30.37 -16.26 -8.10
CA MET A 1 -30.00 -15.14 -7.20
C MET A 1 -29.30 -15.77 -6.02
N ILE A 2 -27.99 -15.54 -5.89
CA ILE A 2 -27.18 -16.14 -4.83
C ILE A 2 -27.32 -15.22 -3.63
N SER A 3 -28.17 -15.59 -2.68
CA SER A 3 -28.34 -14.86 -1.42
C SER A 3 -27.23 -15.28 -0.47
N ASP A 4 -26.00 -14.82 -0.72
CA ASP A 4 -24.91 -14.99 0.23
C ASP A 4 -25.25 -14.18 1.49
N SER A 5 -25.53 -14.89 2.58
CA SER A 5 -25.84 -14.28 3.87
C SER A 5 -24.56 -13.64 4.43
N PHE A 6 -24.43 -12.32 4.25
CA PHE A 6 -23.33 -11.53 4.81
C PHE A 6 -23.42 -11.56 6.33
N ASN A 7 -22.64 -12.43 6.96
CA ASN A 7 -22.58 -12.51 8.41
C ASN A 7 -21.49 -11.56 8.90
N LEU A 8 -21.88 -10.34 9.26
CA LEU A 8 -20.97 -9.35 9.83
C LEU A 8 -20.59 -9.76 11.26
N PRO A 9 -19.31 -9.62 11.67
CA PRO A 9 -18.92 -9.79 13.05
C PRO A 9 -19.79 -8.91 13.97
N PRO A 10 -20.20 -9.40 15.16
CA PRO A 10 -21.21 -8.73 15.99
C PRO A 10 -20.80 -7.32 16.42
N LEU A 11 -19.50 -7.08 16.65
CA LEU A 11 -18.97 -5.75 16.96
C LEU A 11 -19.13 -4.79 15.78
N LEU A 12 -18.81 -5.24 14.57
CA LEU A 12 -18.90 -4.44 13.35
C LEU A 12 -20.36 -4.11 13.00
N GLN A 13 -21.27 -5.06 13.23
CA GLN A 13 -22.70 -4.83 13.05
C GLN A 13 -23.23 -3.75 14.01
N GLN A 14 -22.81 -3.79 15.28
CA GLN A 14 -23.21 -2.78 16.27
C GLN A 14 -22.69 -1.39 15.90
N GLU A 15 -21.45 -1.29 15.43
CA GLU A 15 -20.86 -0.02 14.98
C GLU A 15 -21.56 0.52 13.73
N ALA A 16 -21.81 -0.34 12.73
CA ALA A 16 -22.55 0.02 11.52
C ALA A 16 -23.96 0.51 11.83
N GLN A 17 -24.67 -0.15 12.77
CA GLN A 17 -26.00 0.28 13.21
C GLN A 17 -25.96 1.66 13.86
N ARG A 18 -24.96 1.94 14.69
CA ARG A 18 -24.78 3.25 15.32
C ARG A 18 -24.55 4.34 14.26
N CYS A 19 -23.78 4.04 13.22
CA CYS A 19 -23.54 4.96 12.11
C CYS A 19 -24.81 5.17 11.26
N ALA A 20 -25.55 4.11 10.95
CA ALA A 20 -26.81 4.19 10.21
C ALA A 20 -27.84 5.09 10.93
N VAL A 21 -27.99 4.94 12.25
CA VAL A 21 -28.87 5.79 13.07
C VAL A 21 -28.42 7.24 13.05
N LYS A 22 -27.11 7.53 13.14
CA LYS A 22 -26.58 8.90 13.06
C LYS A 22 -26.86 9.56 11.71
N LEU A 23 -26.86 8.77 10.64
CA LEU A 23 -27.09 9.23 9.27
C LEU A 23 -28.57 9.20 8.86
N GLY A 24 -29.46 8.68 9.72
CA GLY A 24 -30.89 8.58 9.45
C GLY A 24 -31.27 7.56 8.36
N VAL A 25 -30.41 6.58 8.09
CA VAL A 25 -30.62 5.53 7.07
C VAL A 25 -30.80 4.15 7.72
N SER A 26 -31.32 3.18 6.97
CA SER A 26 -31.39 1.80 7.47
C SER A 26 -29.99 1.15 7.50
N LEU A 27 -29.81 0.13 8.34
CA LEU A 27 -28.55 -0.62 8.39
C LEU A 27 -28.19 -1.23 7.04
N GLU A 28 -29.18 -1.78 6.32
CA GLU A 28 -28.98 -2.37 5.00
C GLU A 28 -28.51 -1.32 3.98
N GLN A 29 -29.14 -0.14 3.95
CA GLN A 29 -28.73 0.96 3.09
C GLN A 29 -27.33 1.46 3.43
N PHE A 30 -27.03 1.59 4.71
CA PHE A 30 -25.70 1.96 5.18
C PHE A 30 -24.64 0.95 4.72
N ILE A 31 -24.92 -0.36 4.84
CA ILE A 31 -24.01 -1.41 4.38
C ILE A 31 -23.81 -1.32 2.87
N ILE A 32 -24.88 -1.15 2.09
CA ILE A 32 -24.78 -1.02 0.63
C ILE A 32 -23.93 0.21 0.26
N SER A 33 -24.15 1.36 0.89
CA SER A 33 -23.37 2.57 0.63
C SER A 33 -21.91 2.45 1.08
N ALA A 34 -21.65 1.86 2.25
CA ALA A 34 -20.29 1.63 2.73
C ALA A 34 -19.52 0.62 1.88
N VAL A 35 -20.21 -0.41 1.38
CA VAL A 35 -19.63 -1.36 0.42
C VAL A 35 -19.41 -0.68 -0.93
N ALA A 36 -20.38 0.11 -1.43
CA ALA A 36 -20.23 0.84 -2.68
C ALA A 36 -19.06 1.84 -2.62
N GLU A 37 -18.93 2.61 -1.54
CA GLU A 37 -17.80 3.51 -1.29
C GLU A 37 -16.48 2.74 -1.20
N LYS A 38 -16.46 1.61 -0.48
CA LYS A 38 -15.24 0.79 -0.38
C LYS A 38 -14.86 0.18 -1.71
N VAL A 39 -15.85 -0.27 -2.49
CA VAL A 39 -15.66 -0.81 -3.84
C VAL A 39 -15.24 0.29 -4.80
N GLU A 40 -15.75 1.51 -4.68
CA GLU A 40 -15.34 2.69 -5.47
C GLU A 40 -13.89 3.05 -5.14
N ILE A 41 -13.51 3.16 -3.87
CA ILE A 41 -12.11 3.35 -3.46
C ILE A 41 -11.22 2.23 -4.03
N LEU A 42 -11.67 0.97 -3.99
CA LEU A 42 -10.90 -0.15 -4.55
C LEU A 42 -10.92 -0.20 -6.08
N ALA A 43 -11.96 0.34 -6.73
CA ALA A 43 -12.16 0.40 -8.17
C ALA A 43 -11.39 1.57 -8.82
N GLU A 44 -11.30 2.71 -8.12
CA GLU A 44 -10.41 3.82 -8.48
C GLU A 44 -8.93 3.38 -8.50
N HIS A 45 -8.58 2.31 -7.77
CA HIS A 45 -7.27 1.66 -7.83
C HIS A 45 -7.18 0.54 -8.89
N HIS A 46 -8.27 0.17 -9.56
CA HIS A 46 -8.34 -0.96 -10.50
C HIS A 46 -8.34 -0.57 -11.99
N ASP A 47 -8.72 0.66 -12.33
CA ASP A 47 -8.59 1.16 -13.72
C ASP A 47 -7.22 1.83 -14.00
N ASN A 48 -6.28 1.72 -13.05
CA ASN A 48 -4.92 2.21 -13.24
C ASN A 48 -3.91 1.04 -13.10
N PRO A 49 -3.29 0.56 -14.20
CA PRO A 49 -2.36 -0.58 -14.21
C PRO A 49 -0.99 -0.26 -13.59
N VAL A 50 -0.91 0.61 -12.57
CA VAL A 50 0.32 1.30 -12.16
C VAL A 50 1.31 0.39 -11.42
N PHE A 51 0.85 -0.68 -10.78
CA PHE A 51 1.70 -1.46 -9.87
C PHE A 51 1.72 -2.97 -10.12
N THR A 52 1.50 -3.42 -11.37
CA THR A 52 1.73 -4.83 -11.75
C THR A 52 3.17 -5.27 -11.46
N GLU A 53 4.10 -4.32 -11.48
CA GLU A 53 5.52 -4.51 -11.20
C GLU A 53 5.85 -4.63 -9.70
N LEU A 54 4.86 -4.49 -8.79
CA LEU A 54 5.08 -4.55 -7.35
C LEU A 54 4.36 -5.72 -6.70
N THR A 55 5.01 -6.31 -5.70
CA THR A 55 4.44 -7.33 -4.82
C THR A 55 4.88 -7.07 -3.38
N TYR A 56 4.28 -7.77 -2.42
CA TYR A 56 4.64 -7.64 -1.01
C TYR A 56 5.37 -8.88 -0.54
N ARG A 57 6.48 -8.67 0.16
CA ARG A 57 7.18 -9.73 0.90
C ARG A 57 7.01 -9.50 2.39
N ARG A 58 6.58 -10.53 3.13
CA ARG A 58 6.60 -10.49 4.59
C ARG A 58 8.01 -10.72 5.10
N GLY A 59 8.54 -9.75 5.84
CA GLY A 59 9.81 -9.90 6.55
C GLY A 59 9.66 -10.70 7.85
N ALA A 60 10.79 -10.98 8.51
CA ALA A 60 10.82 -11.70 9.79
C ALA A 60 10.02 -11.01 10.92
N GLY A 61 9.80 -9.69 10.82
CA GLY A 61 8.96 -8.92 11.74
C GLY A 61 7.46 -8.94 11.45
N GLY A 62 7.00 -9.73 10.47
CA GLY A 62 5.58 -9.83 10.11
C GLY A 62 5.02 -8.67 9.28
N LEU A 63 5.76 -7.56 9.17
CA LEU A 63 5.40 -6.42 8.33
C LEU A 63 5.58 -6.75 6.84
N ALA A 64 4.59 -6.35 6.04
CA ALA A 64 4.62 -6.47 4.60
C ALA A 64 5.47 -5.33 4.02
N VAL A 65 6.48 -5.68 3.21
CA VAL A 65 7.38 -4.72 2.58
C VAL A 65 7.15 -4.75 1.07
N PRO A 66 6.90 -3.59 0.43
CA PRO A 66 6.73 -3.52 -1.02
C PRO A 66 8.06 -3.78 -1.72
N ILE A 67 8.03 -4.72 -2.67
CA ILE A 67 9.18 -5.14 -3.48
C ILE A 67 8.82 -5.15 -4.96
N LEU A 68 9.82 -4.97 -5.81
CA LEU A 68 9.69 -5.20 -7.24
C LEU A 68 9.49 -6.69 -7.53
N HIS A 69 8.53 -6.97 -8.42
CA HIS A 69 8.23 -8.30 -8.90
C HIS A 69 9.45 -8.90 -9.60
N GLY A 70 9.78 -10.16 -9.31
CA GLY A 70 10.89 -10.87 -9.96
C GLY A 70 12.30 -10.53 -9.47
N THR A 71 12.51 -9.43 -8.72
CA THR A 71 13.86 -9.01 -8.27
C THR A 71 14.04 -9.08 -6.76
N GLY A 72 12.96 -8.92 -5.99
CA GLY A 72 13.03 -8.88 -4.52
C GLY A 72 13.64 -7.59 -3.95
N LEU A 73 13.91 -6.60 -4.81
CA LEU A 73 14.39 -5.28 -4.45
C LEU A 73 13.26 -4.47 -3.81
N ARG A 74 13.53 -3.78 -2.71
CA ARG A 74 12.51 -3.00 -1.99
C ARG A 74 12.27 -1.66 -2.66
N VAL A 75 11.03 -1.18 -2.65
CA VAL A 75 10.71 0.18 -3.11
C VAL A 75 11.50 1.23 -2.31
N GLN A 76 11.70 0.97 -1.03
CA GLN A 76 12.52 1.77 -0.13
C GLN A 76 13.95 2.01 -0.66
N THR A 77 14.59 0.98 -1.23
CA THR A 77 15.95 1.07 -1.78
C THR A 77 15.98 2.04 -2.97
N LEU A 78 14.99 1.95 -3.85
CA LEU A 78 14.84 2.82 -5.02
C LEU A 78 14.52 4.27 -4.61
N ALA A 79 13.69 4.45 -3.58
CA ALA A 79 13.40 5.76 -3.01
C ALA A 79 14.66 6.42 -2.42
N ILE A 80 15.51 5.65 -1.72
CA ILE A 80 16.80 6.14 -1.22
C ILE A 80 17.73 6.52 -2.37
N ALA A 81 17.83 5.71 -3.43
CA ALA A 81 18.66 6.00 -4.59
C ALA A 81 18.24 7.30 -5.30
N ALA A 82 16.93 7.52 -5.46
CA ALA A 82 16.41 8.76 -6.05
C ALA A 82 16.59 9.98 -5.13
N GLN A 83 16.29 9.85 -3.84
CA GLN A 83 16.22 11.00 -2.92
C GLN A 83 17.57 11.36 -2.29
N LYS A 84 18.35 10.36 -1.86
CA LYS A 84 19.63 10.59 -1.15
C LYS A 84 20.81 10.64 -2.11
N TRP A 85 20.81 9.80 -3.14
CA TRP A 85 21.90 9.76 -4.12
C TRP A 85 21.62 10.63 -5.35
N GLY A 86 20.39 11.12 -5.51
CA GLY A 86 20.01 12.03 -6.60
C GLY A 86 20.04 11.37 -7.97
N LEU A 87 19.91 10.03 -8.04
CA LEU A 87 19.93 9.30 -9.30
C LEU A 87 18.63 9.49 -10.07
N SER A 88 18.72 9.63 -11.39
CA SER A 88 17.55 9.61 -12.28
C SER A 88 16.98 8.20 -12.43
N ALA A 89 15.73 8.07 -12.90
CA ALA A 89 15.12 6.76 -13.13
C ALA A 89 15.94 5.88 -14.08
N GLU A 90 16.53 6.46 -15.13
CA GLU A 90 17.43 5.78 -16.07
C GLU A 90 18.70 5.27 -15.38
N GLN A 91 19.30 6.07 -14.51
CA GLN A 91 20.51 5.69 -13.77
C GLN A 91 20.22 4.57 -12.77
N ILE A 92 19.09 4.63 -12.08
CA ILE A 92 18.64 3.57 -11.16
C ILE A 92 18.36 2.29 -11.95
N ALA A 93 17.74 2.39 -13.13
CA ALA A 93 17.48 1.24 -14.00
C ALA A 93 18.78 0.54 -14.41
N ALA A 94 19.79 1.31 -14.83
CA ALA A 94 21.12 0.79 -15.18
C ALA A 94 21.86 0.19 -13.99
N GLU A 95 21.80 0.82 -12.80
CA GLU A 95 22.53 0.38 -11.60
C GLU A 95 21.99 -0.95 -11.05
N TYR A 96 20.66 -1.14 -11.10
CA TYR A 96 19.99 -2.31 -10.50
C TYR A 96 19.55 -3.36 -11.53
N ASP A 97 19.96 -3.23 -12.80
CA ASP A 97 19.54 -4.10 -13.93
C ASP A 97 18.01 -4.24 -14.00
N LEU A 98 17.33 -3.09 -13.94
CA LEU A 98 15.87 -2.97 -13.98
C LEU A 98 15.43 -2.30 -15.28
N SER A 99 14.16 -2.50 -15.64
CA SER A 99 13.54 -1.64 -16.64
C SER A 99 13.19 -0.27 -16.05
N GLU A 100 13.25 0.80 -16.86
CA GLU A 100 12.77 2.12 -16.45
C GLU A 100 11.31 2.10 -16.03
N THR A 101 10.48 1.24 -16.63
CA THR A 101 9.08 1.04 -16.24
C THR A 101 8.95 0.58 -14.79
N GLN A 102 9.79 -0.38 -14.37
CA GLN A 102 9.81 -0.86 -12.99
C GLN A 102 10.27 0.22 -12.01
N VAL A 103 11.31 0.98 -12.38
CA VAL A 103 11.80 2.08 -11.55
C VAL A 103 10.73 3.16 -11.41
N ASN A 104 10.09 3.57 -12.51
CA ASN A 104 9.02 4.56 -12.50
C ASN A 104 7.81 4.09 -11.69
N ALA A 105 7.41 2.82 -11.80
CA ALA A 105 6.34 2.24 -11.00
C ALA A 105 6.69 2.28 -9.50
N ALA A 106 7.92 1.91 -9.12
CA ALA A 106 8.36 1.97 -7.72
C ALA A 106 8.42 3.41 -7.19
N LEU A 107 8.88 4.37 -7.99
CA LEU A 107 8.93 5.79 -7.59
C LEU A 107 7.53 6.42 -7.51
N ALA A 108 6.61 6.03 -8.40
CA ALA A 108 5.20 6.43 -8.31
C ALA A 108 4.53 5.86 -7.05
N PHE A 109 4.82 4.60 -6.70
CA PHE A 109 4.34 3.99 -5.46
C PHE A 109 4.90 4.72 -4.25
N TYR A 110 6.20 5.03 -4.28
CA TYR A 110 6.83 5.83 -3.23
C TYR A 110 6.17 7.21 -3.08
N ALA A 111 5.86 7.90 -4.19
CA ALA A 111 5.20 9.21 -4.11
C ALA A 111 3.78 9.11 -3.49
N ALA A 112 3.02 8.05 -3.82
CA ALA A 112 1.70 7.81 -3.26
C ALA A 112 1.72 7.39 -1.78
N HIS A 113 2.76 6.68 -1.35
CA HIS A 113 2.92 6.13 0.01
C HIS A 113 4.09 6.77 0.77
N LYS A 114 4.42 8.03 0.44
CA LYS A 114 5.67 8.68 0.88
C LYS A 114 5.85 8.67 2.39
N GLN A 115 4.82 9.06 3.13
CA GLN A 115 4.89 9.16 4.59
C GLN A 115 5.23 7.81 5.23
N GLU A 116 4.51 6.75 4.85
CA GLU A 116 4.71 5.40 5.39
C GLU A 116 6.13 4.88 5.09
N ILE A 117 6.60 5.09 3.86
CA ILE A 117 7.94 4.62 3.44
C ILE A 117 9.04 5.45 4.11
N ASP A 118 8.88 6.76 4.24
CA ASP A 118 9.84 7.63 4.93
C ASP A 118 9.97 7.26 6.42
N GLU A 119 8.85 6.96 7.09
CA GLU A 119 8.83 6.47 8.48
C GLU A 119 9.54 5.11 8.61
N ALA A 120 9.33 4.20 7.66
CA ALA A 120 10.03 2.92 7.62
C ALA A 120 11.55 3.10 7.40
N ILE A 121 11.97 4.01 6.51
CA ILE A 121 13.38 4.35 6.30
C ILE A 121 14.00 4.91 7.58
N ALA A 122 13.32 5.85 8.23
CA ALA A 122 13.83 6.46 9.45
C ALA A 122 13.95 5.45 10.60
N SER A 123 12.98 4.54 10.72
CA SER A 123 12.99 3.47 11.71
C SER A 123 14.18 2.52 11.51
N GLU A 124 14.47 2.13 10.27
CA GLU A 124 15.61 1.25 9.96
C GLU A 124 16.95 1.94 10.25
N VAL A 125 17.11 3.21 9.86
CA VAL A 125 18.32 4.00 10.17
C VAL A 125 18.53 4.14 11.69
N ALA A 126 17.45 4.31 12.45
CA ALA A 126 17.53 4.38 13.91
C ALA A 126 18.00 3.05 14.51
N LEU A 127 17.52 1.91 14.01
CA LEU A 127 17.96 0.59 14.46
C LEU A 127 19.43 0.32 14.11
N GLU A 128 19.88 0.69 12.90
CA GLU A 128 21.29 0.58 12.49
C GLU A 128 22.20 1.41 13.39
N SER A 129 21.77 2.61 13.78
CA SER A 129 22.52 3.50 14.68
C SER A 129 22.67 2.94 16.10
N ILE A 130 21.69 2.14 16.56
CA ILE A 130 21.72 1.50 17.88
C ILE A 130 22.64 0.26 17.90
N HIS A 131 22.78 -0.43 16.76
CA HIS A 131 23.61 -1.63 16.65
C HIS A 131 25.12 -1.35 16.54
N ASN A 132 25.52 -0.10 16.28
CA ASN A 132 26.90 0.28 16.00
C ASN A 132 27.65 0.87 17.23
N VAL A 133 27.33 0.41 18.44
CA VAL A 133 27.97 0.80 19.73
C VAL A 133 28.70 -0.37 20.37
#